data_AF-A0A317TWL7-F1
#
_entry.id   AF-A0A317TWL7-F1
#
_cell.length_a   1.000
_cell.length_b   1.000
_cell.length_c   1.000
_cell.angle_alpha   90.00
_cell.angle_beta   90.00
_cell.angle_gamma   90.00
#
_symmetry.space_group_name_H-M   'P 1'
#
loop_
_entity.id
_entity.type
_entity.pdbx_description
1 polymer ?
#
loop_
_entity_poly.entity_id
_entity_poly.type
_entity_poly.pdbx_seq_one_letter_code
_entity_poly.pdbx_strand_id
1 'polypeptide(L)' 'MLESTRKFGKNQYLFHCFLSIDDRRVGGRCTYSLLTILVIVLCGLICGCDGWKAMALFAKTRRR' A
#
# COMPACT_ATOMS: atom_id res chain seq x y z
N MET A 1 26.46 8.68 -3.63
CA MET A 1 25.50 8.09 -4.58
C MET A 1 24.98 6.81 -3.96
N LEU A 2 23.71 6.79 -3.53
CA LEU A 2 23.09 5.61 -2.93
C LEU A 2 22.38 4.82 -4.04
N GLU A 3 23.13 4.04 -4.80
CA GLU A 3 22.55 3.05 -5.71
C GLU A 3 22.09 1.85 -4.89
N SER A 4 20.76 1.69 -4.78
CA SER A 4 20.06 0.40 -4.98
C SER A 4 18.60 0.60 -4.55
N THR A 5 17.82 1.30 -5.37
CA THR A 5 16.37 1.07 -5.37
C THR A 5 16.17 -0.31 -5.98
N ARG A 6 16.14 -1.31 -5.09
CA ARG A 6 15.81 -2.72 -5.34
C ARG A 6 14.77 -2.79 -6.47
N LYS A 7 15.22 -3.11 -7.69
CA LYS A 7 14.35 -3.20 -8.87
C LYS A 7 13.26 -4.21 -8.54
N PHE A 8 12.05 -3.73 -8.27
CA PHE A 8 10.88 -4.57 -8.11
C PHE A 8 10.74 -5.34 -9.43
N GLY A 9 11.06 -6.64 -9.39
CA GLY A 9 11.11 -7.49 -10.58
C GLY A 9 9.80 -7.43 -11.35
N LYS A 10 9.88 -7.31 -12.67
CA LYS A 10 8.77 -7.02 -13.60
C LYS A 10 7.63 -8.07 -13.63
N ASN A 11 7.66 -9.10 -12.77
CA ASN A 11 6.69 -10.20 -12.69
C ASN A 11 6.08 -10.34 -11.29
N GLN A 12 5.60 -9.26 -10.69
CA GLN A 12 4.86 -9.37 -9.45
C GLN A 12 3.38 -9.58 -9.75
N TYR A 13 2.96 -10.85 -9.76
CA TYR A 13 1.56 -11.25 -9.95
C TYR A 13 0.59 -10.42 -9.10
N LEU A 14 0.96 -10.14 -7.85
CA LEU A 14 0.14 -9.34 -6.94
C LEU A 14 -0.06 -7.89 -7.42
N PHE A 15 0.98 -7.29 -8.02
CA PHE A 15 0.90 -5.94 -8.57
C PHE A 15 -0.03 -5.91 -9.79
N HIS A 16 0.04 -6.92 -10.66
CA HIS A 16 -0.90 -7.08 -11.78
C HIS A 16 -2.33 -7.30 -11.30
N CYS A 17 -2.53 -8.11 -10.25
CA CYS A 17 -3.84 -8.29 -9.63
C CYS A 17 -4.40 -6.93 -9.16
N PHE A 18 -3.63 -6.13 -8.43
CA PHE A 18 -4.08 -4.81 -7.96
C PHE A 18 -4.35 -3.81 -9.09
N LEU A 19 -3.51 -3.80 -10.13
CA LEU A 19 -3.71 -2.91 -11.29
C LEU A 19 -4.93 -3.31 -12.13
N SER A 20 -5.35 -4.58 -12.10
CA SER A 20 -6.54 -5.03 -12.82
C SER A 20 -7.85 -4.65 -12.15
N ILE A 21 -7.81 -4.13 -10.92
CA ILE A 21 -8.99 -3.66 -10.18
C ILE A 21 -9.42 -2.30 -10.74
N ASP A 22 -10.65 -2.23 -11.24
CA ASP A 22 -11.25 -0.97 -11.66
C ASP A 22 -11.51 -0.05 -10.46
N ASP A 23 -10.97 1.17 -10.51
CA ASP A 23 -11.12 2.16 -9.46
C ASP A 23 -12.41 2.95 -9.65
N ARG A 24 -13.50 2.46 -9.05
CA ARG A 24 -14.83 3.09 -9.12
C ARG A 24 -14.95 4.39 -8.29
N ARG A 25 -13.88 4.80 -7.59
CA ARG A 25 -13.88 6.06 -6.83
C ARG A 25 -13.80 7.23 -7.81
N VAL A 26 -14.30 8.38 -7.38
CA VAL A 26 -14.38 9.53 -8.29
C VAL A 26 -12.99 10.14 -8.50
N GLY A 27 -12.54 10.10 -9.77
CA GLY A 27 -11.30 10.72 -10.22
C GLY A 27 -11.26 12.21 -9.84
N GLY A 28 -10.08 12.68 -9.42
CA GLY A 28 -9.89 14.07 -8.97
C GLY A 28 -10.36 14.38 -7.54
N ARG A 29 -11.13 13.48 -6.89
CA ARG A 29 -11.51 13.60 -5.47
C ARG A 29 -10.66 12.74 -4.53
N CYS A 30 -9.81 11.88 -5.06
CA CYS A 30 -8.95 11.00 -4.28
C CYS A 30 -7.58 11.64 -4.07
N THR A 31 -7.15 11.75 -2.81
CA THR A 31 -5.78 12.20 -2.47
C THR A 31 -4.72 11.14 -2.80
N TYR A 32 -5.10 9.85 -2.74
CA TYR A 32 -4.20 8.72 -2.96
C TYR A 32 -4.77 7.74 -3.99
N SER A 33 -3.88 7.17 -4.80
CA SER A 33 -4.22 6.12 -5.77
C SER A 33 -4.76 4.87 -5.06
N LEU A 34 -5.60 4.09 -5.74
CA LEU A 34 -6.16 2.86 -5.16
C LEU A 34 -5.04 1.88 -4.79
N LEU A 35 -4.06 1.75 -5.68
CA LEU A 35 -2.87 0.93 -5.47
C LEU A 35 -2.13 1.30 -4.18
N THR A 36 -1.93 2.61 -3.92
CA THR A 36 -1.28 3.07 -2.68
C THR A 36 -2.06 2.62 -1.44
N ILE A 37 -3.39 2.75 -1.46
CA ILE A 37 -4.24 2.34 -0.36
C ILE A 37 -4.19 0.81 -0.16
N LEU A 38 -4.28 0.03 -1.24
CA LEU A 38 -4.22 -1.43 -1.19
C LEU A 38 -2.89 -1.93 -0.61
N VAL A 39 -1.77 -1.32 -1.00
CA VAL A 39 -0.45 -1.66 -0.45
C VAL A 39 -0.39 -1.35 1.05
N ILE A 40 -0.90 -0.20 1.49
CA ILE A 40 -0.95 0.14 2.93
C ILE A 40 -1.79 -0.87 3.71
N VAL A 41 -2.97 -1.22 3.20
CA VAL A 41 -3.88 -2.18 3.85
C VAL A 41 -3.23 -3.56 3.93
N LEU A 42 -2.61 -4.03 2.85
CA LEU A 42 -1.90 -5.31 2.83
C LEU A 42 -0.77 -5.35 3.87
N CYS A 43 0.05 -4.29 3.95
CA CYS A 43 1.09 -4.19 4.96
C CYS A 43 0.52 -4.22 6.38
N GLY A 44 -0.56 -3.45 6.63
CA GLY A 44 -1.23 -3.44 7.92
C GLY A 44 -1.81 -4.81 8.28
N LEU A 45 -2.41 -5.51 7.31
CA LEU A 45 -2.95 -6.86 7.49
C LEU A 45 -1.84 -7.86 7.85
N ILE A 46 -0.71 -7.83 7.14
CA ILE A 46 0.47 -8.67 7.43
C ILE A 46 1.02 -8.37 8.84
N CYS A 47 0.96 -7.12 9.29
CA CYS A 47 1.32 -6.72 10.65
C CYS A 47 0.26 -7.05 11.71
N GLY A 48 -0.84 -7.71 11.36
CA GLY A 48 -1.91 -8.07 12.29
C GLY A 48 -2.81 -6.91 12.73
N CYS A 49 -2.86 -5.83 11.95
CA CYS A 49 -3.77 -4.72 12.20
C CYS A 49 -5.16 -5.04 11.67
N ASP A 50 -6.18 -4.89 12.51
CA ASP A 50 -7.60 -5.16 12.22
C ASP A 50 -8.33 -3.97 11.58
N GLY A 51 -7.66 -2.83 11.43
CA GLY A 51 -8.21 -1.66 10.76
C GLY A 51 -7.33 -0.42 10.83
N TRP A 52 -7.84 0.69 10.31
CA TRP A 52 -7.11 1.95 10.18
C TRP A 52 -6.56 2.50 11.50
N LYS A 53 -7.33 2.37 12.59
CA LYS A 53 -6.90 2.82 13.93
C LYS A 53 -5.69 2.01 14.42
N ALA A 54 -5.73 0.69 14.29
CA ALA A 54 -4.62 -0.18 14.64
C ALA A 54 -3.38 0.09 13.76
N MET A 55 -3.56 0.27 12.44
CA MET A 55 -2.47 0.64 11.53
C MET A 55 -1.83 1.97 11.92
N ALA A 56 -2.65 2.99 12.24
CA ALA A 56 -2.15 4.30 12.69
C ALA A 56 -1.40 4.20 14.02
N LEU A 57 -1.90 3.40 14.97
CA LEU A 57 -1.22 3.14 16.23
C LEU A 57 0.11 2.40 16.02
N PHE A 58 0.13 1.37 15.17
CA PHE A 58 1.35 0.64 14.81
C PHE A 58 2.40 1.55 14.19
N ALA A 59 2.01 2.44 13.27
CA ALA A 59 2.91 3.41 12.66
C ALA A 59 3.47 4.41 13.68
N LYS A 60 2.63 4.91 14.62
CA LYS A 60 3.06 5.82 15.68
C LYS A 60 4.02 5.16 16.67
N THR A 61 3.73 3.93 17.08
CA THR A 61 4.54 3.18 18.04
C THR A 61 5.89 2.72 17.48
N ARG A 62 6.00 2.56 16.15
CA ARG A 62 7.25 2.21 15.48
C ARG A 62 8.09 3.38 14.96
N ARG A 63 7.69 4.65 15.18
CA ARG A 63 8.56 5.80 14.91
C ARG A 63 9.79 5.70 15.83
N ARG A 64 10.90 5.24 15.26
CA ARG A 64 12.26 5.37 15.79
C ARG A 64 12.84 6.71 15.35
#